data_AF-A0A6V8LAU9-F1
#
_entry.id   AF-A0A6V8LAU9-F1
#
_cell.length_a   1.000
_cell.length_b   1.000
_cell.length_c   1.000
_cell.angle_alpha   90.00
_cell.angle_beta   90.00
_cell.angle_gamma   90.00
#
_symmetry.space_group_name_H-M   'P 1'
#
loop_
_entity.id
_entity.type
_entity.pdbx_description
1 polymer ?
#
loop_
_entity_poly.entity_id
_entity_poly.type
_entity_poly.pdbx_seq_one_letter_code
_entity_poly.pdbx_strand_id
1 'polypeptide(L)'
;MRERFPATGALAAAVALIVVVGGAWFGYRELAGDKCSGQVKLSVAAAPEVAADVRATADQWVADGAAVGGVCVQVDVGETNPVDLAAALAAKHGVALVGVGGASGSTAIPDVWISDSSIWLQRLGAAAPGFTPTDGGSIALSPVVVAMPEPIAKNFGWPEKKPGWADMLQQITTGTDLRAGIVEPTRDAAGMSGLLSLGAAASAAGANAQQAQTAALRALAVGRSAVRDDLTAKFPQAADAASIASGLSVAALSEEDVIRYNAKKPPVPLAAIYIDPAPVPLDYPYAVMPGTDPDRTAAAEALHQALNGAGFRDRLGALGLRAPDGTGGTGFAAPTGGPATAASSGAKGAGRRPPTRPRWTRP
;
A
#
# COMPACT_ATOMS: atom_id res chain seq x y z
N MET A 1 56.39 -66.88 1.53
CA MET A 1 57.15 -65.78 2.15
C MET A 1 56.29 -64.53 2.04
N ARG A 2 56.08 -63.78 3.14
CA ARG A 2 55.21 -62.59 3.18
C ARG A 2 55.94 -61.39 2.57
N GLU A 3 55.36 -60.80 1.53
CA GLU A 3 55.89 -59.60 0.86
C GLU A 3 55.70 -58.36 1.74
N ARG A 4 56.77 -57.59 1.91
CA ARG A 4 56.81 -56.34 2.69
C ARG A 4 56.49 -55.17 1.76
N PHE A 5 55.32 -54.56 1.89
CA PHE A 5 55.02 -53.29 1.25
C PHE A 5 55.82 -52.15 1.92
N PRO A 6 56.44 -51.23 1.15
CA PRO A 6 57.27 -50.17 1.71
C PRO A 6 56.40 -49.10 2.39
N ALA A 7 56.51 -49.02 3.72
CA ALA A 7 55.79 -48.08 4.58
C ALA A 7 56.01 -46.59 4.21
N THR A 8 57.01 -46.28 3.39
CA THR A 8 57.31 -44.94 2.89
C THR A 8 56.28 -44.38 1.91
N GLY A 9 55.61 -45.23 1.10
CA GLY A 9 54.56 -44.77 0.17
C GLY A 9 53.28 -44.34 0.88
N ALA A 10 52.93 -45.02 1.97
CA ALA A 10 51.74 -44.72 2.76
C ALA A 10 51.87 -43.39 3.53
N LEU A 11 53.08 -43.08 4.04
CA LEU A 11 53.37 -41.82 4.74
C LEU A 11 53.31 -40.61 3.79
N ALA A 12 53.89 -40.72 2.59
CA ALA A 12 53.84 -39.64 1.61
C ALA A 12 52.40 -39.34 1.14
N ALA A 13 51.58 -40.39 0.93
CA ALA A 13 50.18 -40.24 0.56
C ALA A 13 49.34 -39.60 1.68
N ALA A 14 49.60 -39.96 2.95
CA ALA A 14 48.90 -39.39 4.10
C ALA A 14 49.21 -37.89 4.28
N VAL A 15 50.47 -37.48 4.11
CA VAL A 15 50.86 -36.06 4.21
C VAL A 15 50.25 -35.25 3.07
N ALA A 16 50.26 -35.76 1.84
CA ALA A 16 49.63 -35.10 0.70
C ALA A 16 48.11 -34.92 0.90
N LEU A 17 47.43 -35.94 1.44
CA LEU A 17 46.00 -35.85 1.78
C LEU A 17 45.74 -34.80 2.87
N ILE A 18 46.56 -34.72 3.91
CA ILE A 18 46.41 -33.71 4.97
C ILE A 18 46.62 -32.31 4.41
N VAL A 19 47.58 -32.10 3.51
CA VAL A 19 47.82 -30.80 2.88
C VAL A 19 46.68 -30.42 1.94
N VAL A 20 46.14 -31.36 1.16
CA VAL A 20 45.00 -31.10 0.27
C VAL A 20 43.71 -30.85 1.05
N VAL A 21 43.42 -31.66 2.07
CA VAL A 21 42.23 -31.47 2.93
C VAL A 21 42.37 -30.22 3.78
N GLY A 22 43.56 -29.96 4.34
CA GLY A 22 43.86 -28.76 5.10
C GLY A 22 43.80 -27.50 4.25
N GLY A 23 44.35 -27.53 3.03
CA GLY A 23 44.30 -26.44 2.06
C GLY A 23 42.90 -26.21 1.50
N ALA A 24 42.12 -27.27 1.25
CA ALA A 24 40.72 -27.17 0.83
C ALA A 24 39.84 -26.64 1.96
N TRP A 25 40.07 -27.07 3.21
CA TRP A 25 39.36 -26.55 4.39
C TRP A 25 39.70 -25.09 4.66
N PHE A 26 40.98 -24.72 4.57
CA PHE A 26 41.46 -23.35 4.77
C PHE A 26 40.94 -22.44 3.64
N GLY A 27 41.06 -22.86 2.38
CA GLY A 27 40.47 -22.15 1.25
C GLY A 27 38.95 -22.03 1.34
N TYR A 28 38.25 -23.07 1.82
CA TYR A 28 36.81 -23.02 2.09
C TYR A 28 36.49 -22.05 3.23
N ARG A 29 37.29 -21.99 4.30
CA ARG A 29 37.13 -21.03 5.40
C ARG A 29 37.43 -19.59 4.99
N GLU A 30 38.34 -19.36 4.05
CA GLU A 30 38.63 -18.01 3.51
C GLU A 30 37.50 -17.56 2.55
N LEU A 31 36.96 -18.49 1.74
CA LEU A 31 35.79 -18.25 0.88
C LEU A 31 34.46 -18.19 1.66
N ALA A 32 34.41 -18.81 2.85
CA ALA A 32 33.30 -18.83 3.78
C ALA A 32 33.59 -18.03 5.07
N GLY A 33 34.54 -17.09 5.03
CA GLY A 33 34.80 -16.17 6.13
C GLY A 33 33.56 -15.32 6.39
N ASP A 34 33.28 -15.00 7.67
CA ASP A 34 32.06 -14.33 8.12
C ASP A 34 31.70 -13.16 7.20
N LYS A 35 30.65 -13.34 6.38
CA LYS A 35 30.25 -12.38 5.34
C LYS A 35 29.88 -11.01 5.91
N CYS A 36 29.71 -10.91 7.22
CA CYS A 36 29.31 -9.71 7.92
C CYS A 36 30.00 -9.59 9.28
N SER A 37 30.32 -8.35 9.68
CA SER A 37 30.91 -7.99 10.98
C SER A 37 29.89 -8.03 12.14
N GLY A 38 28.62 -8.22 11.84
CA GLY A 38 27.52 -8.26 12.80
C GLY A 38 26.17 -8.44 12.09
N GLN A 39 25.08 -8.24 12.84
CA GLN A 39 23.72 -8.33 12.31
C GLN A 39 22.85 -7.17 12.83
N VAL A 40 22.13 -6.51 11.93
CA VAL A 40 21.09 -5.52 12.25
C VAL A 40 19.72 -6.15 12.00
N LYS A 41 18.79 -5.99 12.95
CA LYS A 41 17.40 -6.42 12.81
C LYS A 41 16.53 -5.21 12.51
N LEU A 42 15.84 -5.24 11.38
CA LEU A 42 14.92 -4.21 10.93
C LEU A 42 13.48 -4.71 11.08
N SER A 43 12.68 -4.02 11.88
CA SER A 43 11.24 -4.31 12.02
C SER A 43 10.41 -3.44 11.06
N VAL A 44 9.52 -4.08 10.31
CA VAL A 44 8.67 -3.44 9.31
C VAL A 44 7.21 -3.79 9.60
N ALA A 45 6.35 -2.80 9.77
CA ALA A 45 4.91 -3.02 9.77
C ALA A 45 4.34 -2.59 8.41
N ALA A 46 3.60 -3.48 7.75
CA ALA A 46 3.04 -3.23 6.43
C ALA A 46 1.53 -3.45 6.41
N ALA A 47 0.83 -2.64 5.60
CA ALA A 47 -0.59 -2.81 5.36
C ALA A 47 -0.89 -4.23 4.81
N PRO A 48 -2.03 -4.85 5.19
CA PRO A 48 -2.34 -6.23 4.82
C PRO A 48 -2.23 -6.54 3.33
N GLU A 49 -2.56 -5.56 2.48
CA GLU A 49 -2.54 -5.69 1.03
C GLU A 49 -1.13 -5.89 0.45
N VAL A 50 -0.08 -5.46 1.15
CA VAL A 50 1.32 -5.52 0.66
C VAL A 50 2.24 -6.35 1.55
N ALA A 51 1.82 -6.71 2.76
CA ALA A 51 2.69 -7.33 3.77
C ALA A 51 3.34 -8.64 3.29
N ALA A 52 2.60 -9.49 2.58
CA ALA A 52 3.12 -10.76 2.07
C ALA A 52 4.24 -10.57 1.03
N ASP A 53 4.08 -9.61 0.11
CA ASP A 53 5.05 -9.37 -0.96
C ASP A 53 6.26 -8.56 -0.49
N VAL A 54 6.06 -7.65 0.46
CA VAL A 54 7.16 -6.98 1.16
C VAL A 54 8.01 -8.02 1.88
N ARG A 55 7.38 -8.98 2.60
CA ARG A 55 8.09 -10.08 3.25
C ARG A 55 8.83 -10.95 2.25
N ALA A 56 8.18 -11.40 1.18
CA ALA A 56 8.82 -12.25 0.17
C ALA A 56 10.02 -11.56 -0.51
N THR A 57 9.94 -10.24 -0.73
CA THR A 57 11.04 -9.47 -1.30
C THR A 57 12.16 -9.26 -0.30
N ALA A 58 11.84 -8.98 0.96
CA ALA A 58 12.82 -8.87 2.03
C ALA A 58 13.55 -10.20 2.27
N ASP A 59 12.82 -11.32 2.31
CA ASP A 59 13.39 -12.67 2.47
C ASP A 59 14.34 -13.01 1.32
N GLN A 60 13.93 -12.69 0.08
CA GLN A 60 14.78 -12.87 -1.09
C GLN A 60 16.05 -12.00 -1.01
N TRP A 61 15.90 -10.72 -0.67
CA TRP A 61 17.04 -9.80 -0.52
C TRP A 61 18.02 -10.28 0.56
N VAL A 62 17.50 -10.76 1.70
CA VAL A 62 18.31 -11.35 2.79
C VAL A 62 19.02 -12.62 2.33
N ALA A 63 18.33 -13.51 1.62
CA ALA A 63 18.92 -14.73 1.07
C ALA A 63 20.04 -14.45 0.06
N ASP A 64 19.92 -13.36 -0.71
CA ASP A 64 20.92 -12.87 -1.66
C ASP A 64 22.13 -12.19 -0.99
N GLY A 65 22.17 -12.14 0.35
CA GLY A 65 23.29 -11.63 1.12
C GLY A 65 23.17 -10.15 1.51
N ALA A 66 21.96 -9.68 1.82
CA ALA A 66 21.72 -8.31 2.27
C ALA A 66 22.70 -7.87 3.38
N ALA A 67 23.50 -6.86 3.07
CA ALA A 67 24.40 -6.23 4.02
C ALA A 67 24.53 -4.74 3.76
N VAL A 68 24.67 -3.95 4.83
CA VAL A 68 24.89 -2.51 4.79
C VAL A 68 26.10 -2.18 5.66
N GLY A 69 27.09 -1.50 5.10
CA GLY A 69 28.33 -1.19 5.83
C GLY A 69 29.11 -2.42 6.33
N GLY A 70 28.92 -3.58 5.70
CA GLY A 70 29.51 -4.85 6.14
C GLY A 70 28.75 -5.55 7.28
N VAL A 71 27.58 -5.04 7.69
CA VAL A 71 26.69 -5.66 8.69
C VAL A 71 25.53 -6.34 7.97
N CYS A 72 25.23 -7.59 8.31
CA CYS A 72 24.14 -8.36 7.70
C CYS A 72 22.80 -7.81 8.15
N VAL A 73 21.84 -7.73 7.23
CA VAL A 73 20.49 -7.29 7.55
C VAL A 73 19.58 -8.50 7.75
N GLN A 74 18.77 -8.47 8.81
CA GLN A 74 17.61 -9.33 8.98
C GLN A 74 16.37 -8.45 9.02
N VAL A 75 15.33 -8.83 8.29
CA VAL A 75 14.08 -8.07 8.24
C VAL A 75 12.98 -8.91 8.86
N ASP A 76 12.21 -8.32 9.76
CA ASP A 76 10.98 -8.90 10.29
C ASP A 76 9.79 -8.06 9.81
N VAL A 77 8.97 -8.64 8.92
CA VAL A 77 7.82 -7.95 8.32
C VAL A 77 6.54 -8.45 9.00
N GLY A 78 5.87 -7.57 9.72
CA GLY A 78 4.57 -7.77 10.33
C GLY A 78 3.44 -7.19 9.49
N GLU A 79 2.31 -7.89 9.45
CA GLU A 79 1.06 -7.33 8.94
C GLU A 79 0.41 -6.48 10.03
N THR A 80 0.01 -5.25 9.71
CA THR A 80 -0.71 -4.39 10.66
C THR A 80 -1.69 -3.50 9.95
N ASN A 81 -2.91 -3.42 10.47
CA ASN A 81 -3.90 -2.47 9.96
C ASN A 81 -3.40 -1.03 10.18
N PRO A 82 -3.28 -0.20 9.13
CA PRO A 82 -2.75 1.16 9.25
C PRO A 82 -3.46 2.02 10.29
N VAL A 83 -4.78 1.87 10.48
CA VAL A 83 -5.53 2.63 11.49
C VAL A 83 -5.09 2.29 12.92
N ASP A 84 -4.76 1.03 13.18
CA ASP A 84 -4.38 0.56 14.52
C ASP A 84 -2.96 1.00 14.87
N LEU A 85 -2.03 0.96 13.90
CA LEU A 85 -0.69 1.51 14.12
C LEU A 85 -0.71 3.04 14.22
N ALA A 86 -1.57 3.72 13.45
CA ALA A 86 -1.78 5.16 13.60
C ALA A 86 -2.30 5.51 15.00
N ALA A 87 -3.25 4.73 15.53
CA ALA A 87 -3.74 4.90 16.90
C ALA A 87 -2.64 4.68 17.95
N ALA A 88 -1.82 3.64 17.78
CA ALA A 88 -0.70 3.33 18.68
C ALA A 88 0.40 4.42 18.66
N LEU A 89 0.75 4.91 17.47
CA LEU A 89 1.68 6.03 17.31
C LEU A 89 1.15 7.32 17.96
N ALA A 90 -0.13 7.65 17.74
CA ALA A 90 -0.75 8.80 18.38
C ALA A 90 -0.70 8.70 19.91
N ALA A 91 -1.06 7.53 20.46
CA ALA A 91 -1.02 7.27 21.89
C ALA A 91 0.40 7.38 22.47
N LYS A 92 1.43 6.91 21.75
CA LYS A 92 2.85 7.08 22.13
C LYS A 92 3.26 8.54 22.22
N HIS A 93 2.64 9.42 21.41
CA HIS A 93 2.83 10.86 21.45
C HIS A 93 1.89 11.59 22.42
N GLY A 94 1.11 10.87 23.22
CA GLY A 94 0.17 11.45 24.20
C GLY A 94 -1.03 12.16 23.57
N VAL A 95 -1.36 11.84 22.32
CA VAL A 95 -2.46 12.44 21.56
C VAL A 95 -3.42 11.37 21.04
N ALA A 96 -4.59 11.79 20.57
CA ALA A 96 -5.58 10.90 19.94
C ALA A 96 -5.96 11.43 18.56
N LEU A 97 -6.10 10.52 17.60
CA LEU A 97 -6.64 10.86 16.28
C LEU A 97 -8.16 10.85 16.35
N VAL A 98 -8.78 11.97 15.98
CA VAL A 98 -10.25 12.13 15.99
C VAL A 98 -10.91 11.02 15.15
N GLY A 99 -11.89 10.31 15.73
CA GLY A 99 -12.66 9.25 15.07
C GLY A 99 -11.95 7.89 14.91
N VAL A 100 -10.65 7.80 15.22
CA VAL A 100 -9.89 6.54 15.15
C VAL A 100 -10.17 5.63 16.35
N GLY A 101 -10.48 6.20 17.51
CA GLY A 101 -10.58 5.45 18.76
C GLY A 101 -9.21 5.18 19.40
N GLY A 102 -9.18 4.35 20.44
CA GLY A 102 -7.96 4.00 21.16
C GLY A 102 -7.14 2.92 20.45
N ALA A 103 -5.84 2.86 20.75
CA ALA A 103 -4.98 1.77 20.30
C ALA A 103 -5.47 0.43 20.87
N SER A 104 -5.59 -0.58 20.01
CA SER A 104 -5.91 -1.94 20.45
C SER A 104 -4.61 -2.64 20.90
N GLY A 105 -4.39 -2.71 22.21
CA GLY A 105 -3.28 -3.47 22.80
C GLY A 105 -1.91 -2.77 22.75
N SER A 106 -0.85 -3.56 22.97
CA SER A 106 0.55 -3.11 22.99
C SER A 106 1.20 -3.29 21.61
N THR A 107 0.79 -2.50 20.62
CA THR A 107 1.43 -2.52 19.31
C THR A 107 2.86 -1.98 19.43
N ALA A 108 3.86 -2.81 19.14
CA ALA A 108 5.24 -2.37 19.06
C ALA A 108 5.39 -1.39 17.89
N ILE A 109 6.11 -0.28 18.11
CA ILE A 109 6.38 0.67 17.03
C ILE A 109 7.53 0.11 16.19
N PRO A 110 7.33 -0.10 14.87
CA PRO A 110 8.36 -0.63 14.00
C PRO A 110 9.44 0.41 13.68
N ASP A 111 10.54 -0.01 13.07
CA ASP A 111 11.52 0.89 12.48
C ASP A 111 11.00 1.49 11.16
N VAL A 112 10.22 0.71 10.39
CA VAL A 112 9.57 1.11 9.14
C VAL A 112 8.07 0.85 9.19
N TRP A 113 7.30 1.80 8.70
CA TRP A 113 5.87 1.64 8.48
C TRP A 113 5.51 1.86 7.01
N ILE A 114 4.86 0.87 6.41
CA ILE A 114 4.22 0.95 5.10
C ILE A 114 2.71 0.98 5.33
N SER A 115 2.12 2.18 5.37
CA SER A 115 0.67 2.33 5.47
C SER A 115 0.01 2.07 4.12
N ASP A 116 -1.33 2.03 4.06
CA ASP A 116 -2.08 2.04 2.80
C ASP A 116 -2.11 3.44 2.16
N SER A 117 -2.01 4.49 2.98
CA SER A 117 -1.98 5.87 2.50
C SER A 117 -1.16 6.83 3.37
N SER A 118 -0.55 7.82 2.70
CA SER A 118 0.09 9.00 3.30
C SER A 118 -0.82 9.83 4.19
N ILE A 119 -2.15 9.66 4.10
CA ILE A 119 -3.09 10.36 4.96
C ILE A 119 -2.83 10.09 6.44
N TRP A 120 -2.37 8.89 6.80
CA TRP A 120 -2.07 8.55 8.19
C TRP A 120 -0.86 9.32 8.72
N LEU A 121 0.20 9.42 7.90
CA LEU A 121 1.39 10.21 8.22
C LEU A 121 1.04 11.70 8.37
N GLN A 122 0.18 12.23 7.49
CA GLN A 122 -0.29 13.62 7.57
C GLN A 122 -1.13 13.88 8.83
N ARG A 123 -2.05 12.97 9.18
CA ARG A 123 -2.87 13.08 10.38
C ARG A 123 -2.03 13.03 11.65
N LEU A 124 -1.04 12.14 11.69
CA LEU A 124 -0.09 12.07 12.80
C LEU A 124 0.79 13.32 12.86
N GLY A 125 1.35 13.77 11.74
CA GLY A 125 2.16 15.00 11.71
C GLY A 125 1.38 16.25 12.15
N ALA A 126 0.08 16.30 11.89
CA ALA A 126 -0.79 17.39 12.35
C ALA A 126 -1.15 17.28 13.85
N ALA A 127 -1.28 16.07 14.39
CA ALA A 127 -1.75 15.85 15.76
C ALA A 127 -0.62 15.66 16.77
N ALA A 128 0.53 15.12 16.36
CA ALA A 128 1.63 14.69 17.21
C ALA A 128 2.90 15.51 16.93
N PRO A 129 3.20 16.53 17.76
CA PRO A 129 4.43 17.31 17.61
C PRO A 129 5.67 16.41 17.62
N GLY A 130 6.61 16.68 16.71
CA GLY A 130 7.85 15.91 16.57
C GLY A 130 7.70 14.57 15.84
N PHE A 131 6.51 14.21 15.37
CA PHE A 131 6.35 13.07 14.45
C PHE A 131 6.77 13.47 13.03
N THR A 132 8.04 13.23 12.71
CA THR A 132 8.65 13.54 11.41
C THR A 132 9.34 12.31 10.83
N PRO A 133 8.58 11.33 10.30
CA PRO A 133 9.19 10.18 9.66
C PRO A 133 9.93 10.60 8.40
N THR A 134 10.99 9.88 8.06
CA THR A 134 11.65 10.06 6.76
C THR A 134 10.90 9.24 5.72
N ASP A 135 10.54 9.87 4.61
CA ASP A 135 9.81 9.23 3.52
C ASP A 135 10.80 8.64 2.51
N GLY A 136 10.73 7.33 2.29
CA GLY A 136 11.41 6.64 1.21
C GLY A 136 10.73 6.85 -0.14
N GLY A 137 9.46 7.22 -0.13
CA GLY A 137 8.56 7.24 -1.28
C GLY A 137 7.51 6.12 -1.21
N SER A 138 6.52 6.22 -2.08
CA SER A 138 5.52 5.17 -2.30
C SER A 138 6.15 3.91 -2.88
N ILE A 139 5.70 2.73 -2.44
CA ILE A 139 6.10 1.44 -3.04
C ILE A 139 5.01 0.79 -3.91
N ALA A 140 3.76 1.23 -3.77
CA ALA A 140 2.63 0.75 -4.55
C ALA A 140 1.58 1.86 -4.73
N LEU A 141 0.61 1.62 -5.59
CA LEU A 141 -0.51 2.52 -5.85
C LEU A 141 -1.80 1.73 -6.09
N SER A 142 -2.90 2.21 -5.53
CA SER A 142 -4.25 1.74 -5.83
C SER A 142 -5.20 2.93 -5.99
N PRO A 143 -5.71 3.22 -7.20
CA PRO A 143 -6.73 4.24 -7.41
C PRO A 143 -7.94 4.01 -6.51
N VAL A 144 -8.54 5.10 -6.01
CA VAL A 144 -9.87 5.00 -5.40
C VAL A 144 -10.91 5.15 -6.52
N VAL A 145 -11.84 4.22 -6.58
CA VAL A 145 -12.86 4.10 -7.62
C VAL A 145 -14.26 4.09 -7.01
N VAL A 146 -15.25 4.38 -7.84
CA VAL A 146 -16.66 4.18 -7.49
C VAL A 146 -17.00 2.73 -7.84
N ALA A 147 -17.09 1.86 -6.82
CA ALA A 147 -17.42 0.46 -6.97
C ALA A 147 -18.94 0.26 -7.02
N MET A 148 -19.43 -0.39 -8.06
CA MET A 148 -20.86 -0.66 -8.27
C MET A 148 -21.08 -2.09 -8.76
N PRO A 149 -22.13 -2.80 -8.33
CA PRO A 149 -22.51 -4.07 -8.95
C PRO A 149 -22.68 -3.91 -10.47
N GLU A 150 -22.08 -4.79 -11.28
CA GLU A 150 -22.08 -4.66 -12.73
C GLU A 150 -23.47 -4.43 -13.36
N PRO A 151 -24.55 -5.12 -12.93
CA PRO A 151 -25.89 -4.86 -13.47
C PRO A 151 -26.37 -3.42 -13.23
N ILE A 152 -25.98 -2.82 -12.11
CA ILE A 152 -26.31 -1.43 -11.78
C ILE A 152 -25.43 -0.49 -12.60
N ALA A 153 -24.11 -0.74 -12.67
CA ALA A 153 -23.16 0.07 -13.42
C ALA A 153 -23.53 0.21 -14.91
N LYS A 154 -24.05 -0.87 -15.53
CA LYS A 154 -24.52 -0.86 -16.92
C LYS A 154 -25.64 0.15 -17.17
N ASN A 155 -26.50 0.41 -16.17
CA ASN A 155 -27.55 1.44 -16.28
C ASN A 155 -26.97 2.86 -16.34
N PHE A 156 -25.73 3.04 -15.88
CA PHE A 156 -24.96 4.28 -15.98
C PHE A 156 -24.06 4.33 -17.22
N GLY A 157 -24.17 3.34 -18.11
CA GLY A 157 -23.42 3.25 -19.36
C GLY A 157 -21.99 2.73 -19.20
N TRP A 158 -21.67 2.04 -18.10
CA TRP A 158 -20.42 1.31 -17.99
C TRP A 158 -20.40 0.10 -18.95
N PRO A 159 -19.27 -0.22 -19.60
CA PRO A 159 -17.95 0.43 -19.47
C PRO A 159 -17.68 1.61 -20.42
N GLU A 160 -18.60 1.94 -21.33
CA GLU A 160 -18.35 2.92 -22.40
C GLU A 160 -18.39 4.38 -21.93
N LYS A 161 -19.17 4.69 -20.90
CA LYS A 161 -19.32 6.02 -20.31
C LYS A 161 -18.57 6.12 -18.98
N LYS A 162 -17.92 7.26 -18.77
CA LYS A 162 -17.31 7.65 -17.51
C LYS A 162 -18.20 8.72 -16.85
N PRO A 163 -19.09 8.35 -15.91
CA PRO A 163 -19.93 9.33 -15.23
C PRO A 163 -19.05 10.30 -14.43
N GLY A 164 -19.46 11.56 -14.39
CA GLY A 164 -18.80 12.57 -13.57
C GLY A 164 -19.35 12.62 -12.15
N TRP A 165 -18.67 13.35 -11.26
CA TRP A 165 -19.15 13.50 -9.88
C TRP A 165 -20.52 14.16 -9.76
N ALA A 166 -20.88 15.06 -10.68
CA ALA A 166 -22.19 15.71 -10.67
C ALA A 166 -23.32 14.70 -10.90
N ASP A 167 -23.16 13.82 -11.89
CA ASP A 167 -24.15 12.75 -12.19
C ASP A 167 -24.29 11.83 -10.98
N MET A 168 -23.15 11.44 -10.40
CA MET A 168 -23.15 10.50 -9.27
C MET A 168 -23.75 11.11 -8.01
N LEU A 169 -23.43 12.37 -7.72
CA LEU A 169 -24.00 13.11 -6.60
C LEU A 169 -25.51 13.28 -6.75
N GLN A 170 -26.01 13.62 -7.94
CA GLN A 170 -27.45 13.73 -8.18
C GLN A 170 -28.16 12.41 -7.87
N GLN A 171 -27.61 11.28 -8.32
CA GLN A 171 -28.22 9.97 -8.13
C GLN A 171 -28.19 9.53 -6.66
N ILE A 172 -27.09 9.78 -5.96
CA ILE A 172 -26.96 9.49 -4.52
C ILE A 172 -27.90 10.35 -3.66
N THR A 173 -28.13 11.60 -4.05
CA THR A 173 -28.87 12.58 -3.22
C THR A 173 -30.36 12.64 -3.52
N THR A 174 -30.77 12.31 -4.74
CA THR A 174 -32.17 12.42 -5.20
C THR A 174 -32.82 11.08 -5.53
N GLY A 175 -32.03 10.06 -5.85
CA GLY A 175 -32.52 8.73 -6.17
C GLY A 175 -32.87 7.92 -4.91
N THR A 176 -34.04 7.29 -4.91
CA THR A 176 -34.41 6.27 -3.91
C THR A 176 -33.76 4.91 -4.17
N ASP A 177 -33.14 4.75 -5.34
CA ASP A 177 -32.80 3.45 -5.89
C ASP A 177 -31.32 3.09 -5.72
N LEU A 178 -30.47 4.06 -5.35
CA LEU A 178 -29.07 3.81 -5.03
C LEU A 178 -28.85 3.82 -3.52
N ARG A 179 -28.43 2.67 -2.98
CA ARG A 179 -27.91 2.59 -1.63
C ARG A 179 -26.41 2.84 -1.65
N ALA A 180 -26.03 4.05 -1.27
CA ALA A 180 -24.64 4.43 -1.12
C ALA A 180 -24.08 3.95 0.23
N GLY A 181 -22.81 3.59 0.25
CA GLY A 181 -22.13 3.09 1.43
C GLY A 181 -20.68 3.55 1.46
N ILE A 182 -20.12 3.53 2.66
CA ILE A 182 -18.78 4.03 2.93
C ILE A 182 -18.16 3.26 4.09
N VAL A 183 -16.88 2.95 3.98
CA VAL A 183 -16.11 2.52 5.15
C VAL A 183 -15.84 3.76 5.99
N GLU A 184 -15.94 3.66 7.31
CA GLU A 184 -15.82 4.77 8.24
C GLU A 184 -14.63 5.67 7.88
N PRO A 185 -14.86 6.89 7.36
CA PRO A 185 -13.82 7.75 6.78
C PRO A 185 -12.73 8.15 7.78
N THR A 186 -13.04 8.12 9.08
CA THR A 186 -12.04 8.38 10.11
C THR A 186 -11.11 7.20 10.35
N ARG A 187 -11.43 6.01 9.81
CA ARG A 187 -10.73 4.73 10.00
C ARG A 187 -10.23 4.07 8.71
N ASP A 188 -10.63 4.57 7.54
CA ASP A 188 -10.30 3.97 6.24
C ASP A 188 -9.90 5.04 5.21
N ALA A 189 -8.75 4.85 4.56
CA ALA A 189 -8.20 5.84 3.64
C ALA A 189 -8.99 5.97 2.33
N ALA A 190 -9.51 4.87 1.78
CA ALA A 190 -10.32 4.90 0.55
C ALA A 190 -11.69 5.56 0.83
N GLY A 191 -12.31 5.24 1.97
CA GLY A 191 -13.51 5.87 2.48
C GLY A 191 -13.31 7.38 2.69
N MET A 192 -12.20 7.79 3.30
CA MET A 192 -11.86 9.21 3.45
C MET A 192 -11.67 9.92 2.11
N SER A 193 -10.91 9.32 1.19
CA SER A 193 -10.68 9.87 -0.14
C SER A 193 -12.00 10.04 -0.91
N GLY A 194 -12.86 9.01 -0.89
CA GLY A 194 -14.19 9.06 -1.48
C GLY A 194 -15.09 10.15 -0.87
N LEU A 195 -15.10 10.28 0.47
CA LEU A 195 -15.86 11.33 1.15
C LEU A 195 -15.39 12.73 0.74
N LEU A 196 -14.08 12.95 0.71
CA LEU A 196 -13.50 14.25 0.33
C LEU A 196 -13.83 14.61 -1.12
N SER A 197 -13.74 13.64 -2.04
CA SER A 197 -14.10 13.88 -3.45
C SER A 197 -15.59 14.16 -3.63
N LEU A 198 -16.46 13.42 -2.94
CA LEU A 198 -17.90 13.69 -2.96
C LEU A 198 -18.22 15.06 -2.34
N GLY A 199 -17.55 15.43 -1.25
CA GLY A 199 -17.68 16.73 -0.62
C GLY A 199 -17.22 17.88 -1.51
N ALA A 200 -16.10 17.70 -2.23
CA ALA A 200 -15.62 18.66 -3.22
C ALA A 200 -16.62 18.84 -4.36
N ALA A 201 -17.19 17.75 -4.87
CA ALA A 201 -18.23 17.80 -5.90
C ALA A 201 -19.51 18.50 -5.41
N ALA A 202 -19.95 18.20 -4.20
CA ALA A 202 -21.10 18.86 -3.59
C ALA A 202 -20.86 20.36 -3.37
N SER A 203 -19.65 20.74 -2.99
CA SER A 203 -19.24 22.15 -2.85
C SER A 203 -19.27 22.90 -4.19
N ALA A 204 -19.02 22.19 -5.30
CA ALA A 204 -19.08 22.74 -6.64
C ALA A 204 -20.53 22.94 -7.16
N ALA A 205 -21.56 22.52 -6.42
CA ALA A 205 -22.97 22.66 -6.82
C ALA A 205 -23.55 24.10 -6.69
N GLY A 206 -22.69 25.10 -6.47
CA GLY A 206 -23.08 26.51 -6.43
C GLY A 206 -24.06 26.84 -5.31
N ALA A 207 -25.18 27.48 -5.64
CA ALA A 207 -26.19 27.91 -4.65
C ALA A 207 -26.77 26.76 -3.81
N ASN A 208 -26.71 25.52 -4.31
CA ASN A 208 -27.24 24.34 -3.64
C ASN A 208 -26.19 23.56 -2.85
N ALA A 209 -24.95 24.07 -2.72
CA ALA A 209 -23.82 23.33 -2.15
C ALA A 209 -24.12 22.76 -0.75
N GLN A 210 -24.67 23.57 0.15
CA GLN A 210 -24.96 23.14 1.52
C GLN A 210 -26.01 22.01 1.57
N GLN A 211 -27.02 22.08 0.71
CA GLN A 211 -28.08 21.07 0.62
C GLN A 211 -27.52 19.77 0.03
N ALA A 212 -26.70 19.89 -1.03
CA ALA A 212 -26.04 18.76 -1.67
C ALA A 212 -25.07 18.04 -0.71
N GLN A 213 -24.28 18.78 0.07
CA GLN A 213 -23.40 18.22 1.09
C GLN A 213 -24.20 17.48 2.18
N THR A 214 -25.27 18.10 2.68
CA THR A 214 -26.12 17.48 3.72
C THR A 214 -26.78 16.20 3.21
N ALA A 215 -27.29 16.21 1.97
CA ALA A 215 -27.91 15.06 1.34
C ALA A 215 -26.89 13.94 1.09
N ALA A 216 -25.68 14.27 0.62
CA ALA A 216 -24.61 13.31 0.40
C ALA A 216 -24.18 12.63 1.69
N LEU A 217 -23.95 13.41 2.75
CA LEU A 217 -23.60 12.89 4.08
C LEU A 217 -24.70 11.97 4.63
N ARG A 218 -25.97 12.37 4.48
CA ARG A 218 -27.10 11.55 4.92
C ARG A 218 -27.16 10.23 4.15
N ALA A 219 -26.97 10.26 2.83
CA ALA A 219 -26.99 9.07 2.00
C ALA A 219 -25.88 8.08 2.40
N LEU A 220 -24.65 8.57 2.61
CA LEU A 220 -23.52 7.74 3.03
C LEU A 220 -23.67 7.21 4.47
N ALA A 221 -24.26 7.99 5.37
CA ALA A 221 -24.43 7.60 6.77
C ALA A 221 -25.29 6.33 6.94
N VAL A 222 -26.27 6.11 6.05
CA VAL A 222 -27.15 4.94 6.07
C VAL A 222 -26.38 3.66 5.75
N GLY A 223 -25.52 3.68 4.74
CA GLY A 223 -24.74 2.52 4.29
C GLY A 223 -23.37 2.39 4.96
N ARG A 224 -23.09 3.13 6.04
CA ARG A 224 -21.74 3.13 6.64
C ARG A 224 -21.37 1.77 7.23
N SER A 225 -20.07 1.48 7.25
CA SER A 225 -19.49 0.33 7.92
C SER A 225 -18.19 0.71 8.63
N ALA A 226 -17.95 0.20 9.84
CA ALA A 226 -16.68 0.42 10.52
C ALA A 226 -15.55 -0.45 9.94
N VAL A 227 -15.91 -1.59 9.34
CA VAL A 227 -15.00 -2.59 8.77
C VAL A 227 -15.25 -2.69 7.27
N ARG A 228 -14.16 -2.78 6.48
CA ARG A 228 -14.22 -2.86 5.02
C ARG A 228 -14.94 -4.12 4.55
N ASP A 229 -14.61 -5.28 5.10
CA ASP A 229 -15.26 -6.55 4.76
C ASP A 229 -16.78 -6.51 4.99
N ASP A 230 -17.22 -5.95 6.13
CA ASP A 230 -18.65 -5.75 6.43
C ASP A 230 -19.35 -4.86 5.40
N LEU A 231 -18.66 -3.86 4.82
CA LEU A 231 -19.22 -3.06 3.72
C LEU A 231 -19.36 -3.90 2.46
N THR A 232 -18.31 -4.64 2.09
CA THR A 232 -18.33 -5.45 0.86
C THR A 232 -19.36 -6.58 0.92
N ALA A 233 -19.62 -7.14 2.11
CA ALA A 233 -20.66 -8.13 2.33
C ALA A 233 -22.09 -7.58 2.13
N LYS A 234 -22.28 -6.25 2.13
CA LYS A 234 -23.58 -5.61 1.86
C LYS A 234 -23.88 -5.47 0.37
N PHE A 235 -22.93 -5.71 -0.53
CA PHE A 235 -23.24 -5.81 -1.96
C PHE A 235 -24.17 -7.00 -2.25
N PRO A 236 -24.89 -6.99 -3.39
CA PRO A 236 -25.80 -8.07 -3.76
C PRO A 236 -25.11 -9.43 -3.77
N GLN A 237 -25.64 -10.36 -2.98
CA GLN A 237 -25.10 -11.72 -2.83
C GLN A 237 -25.74 -12.71 -3.80
N ALA A 238 -26.71 -12.27 -4.61
CA ALA A 238 -27.33 -13.05 -5.67
C ALA A 238 -27.68 -12.14 -6.86
N ALA A 239 -27.77 -12.75 -8.05
CA ALA A 239 -28.01 -12.03 -9.30
C ALA A 239 -29.51 -11.73 -9.56
N ASP A 240 -30.41 -12.13 -8.66
CA ASP A 240 -31.83 -11.84 -8.79
C ASP A 240 -32.15 -10.36 -8.49
N ALA A 241 -33.28 -9.89 -9.02
CA ALA A 241 -33.68 -8.50 -8.90
C ALA A 241 -33.89 -8.05 -7.45
N ALA A 242 -34.34 -8.93 -6.55
CA ALA A 242 -34.58 -8.55 -5.16
C ALA A 242 -33.26 -8.35 -4.40
N SER A 243 -32.27 -9.22 -4.63
CA SER A 243 -30.92 -9.06 -4.05
C SER A 243 -30.24 -7.79 -4.57
N ILE A 244 -30.31 -7.53 -5.88
CA ILE A 244 -29.75 -6.31 -6.49
C ILE A 244 -30.44 -5.06 -5.95
N ALA A 245 -31.78 -5.09 -5.86
CA ALA A 245 -32.58 -3.96 -5.42
C ALA A 245 -32.61 -3.73 -3.91
N SER A 246 -32.03 -4.62 -3.08
CA SER A 246 -31.92 -4.45 -1.61
C SER A 246 -30.49 -4.30 -1.12
N GLY A 247 -29.50 -4.78 -1.87
CA GLY A 247 -28.09 -4.64 -1.56
C GLY A 247 -27.56 -3.21 -1.73
N LEU A 248 -26.31 -3.05 -1.31
CA LEU A 248 -25.51 -1.86 -1.53
C LEU A 248 -25.30 -1.65 -3.04
N SER A 249 -25.53 -0.43 -3.52
CA SER A 249 -25.48 -0.11 -4.94
C SER A 249 -24.18 0.56 -5.35
N VAL A 250 -23.55 1.29 -4.41
CA VAL A 250 -22.34 2.06 -4.69
C VAL A 250 -21.52 2.29 -3.42
N ALA A 251 -20.19 2.19 -3.55
CA ALA A 251 -19.25 2.60 -2.51
C ALA A 251 -17.94 3.12 -3.12
N ALA A 252 -17.24 3.99 -2.38
CA ALA A 252 -15.84 4.28 -2.69
C ALA A 252 -14.97 3.16 -2.14
N LEU A 253 -14.21 2.50 -3.01
CA LEU A 253 -13.25 1.44 -2.66
C LEU A 253 -11.94 1.66 -3.43
N SER A 254 -10.88 1.00 -3.00
CA SER A 254 -9.66 0.95 -3.80
C SER A 254 -9.83 0.03 -5.02
N GLU A 255 -9.04 0.25 -6.08
CA GLU A 255 -9.01 -0.61 -7.27
C GLU A 255 -8.65 -2.06 -6.88
N GLU A 256 -7.65 -2.19 -6.01
CA GLU A 256 -7.23 -3.48 -5.43
C GLU A 256 -8.38 -4.18 -4.68
N ASP A 257 -9.19 -3.47 -3.89
CA ASP A 257 -10.35 -4.06 -3.23
C ASP A 257 -11.37 -4.63 -4.23
N VAL A 258 -11.62 -3.92 -5.33
CA VAL A 258 -12.53 -4.38 -6.39
C VAL A 258 -11.97 -5.61 -7.09
N ILE A 259 -10.67 -5.60 -7.43
CA ILE A 259 -9.98 -6.75 -8.03
C ILE A 259 -10.07 -7.96 -7.10
N ARG A 260 -9.73 -7.78 -5.82
CA ARG A 260 -9.78 -8.83 -4.80
C ARG A 260 -11.19 -9.36 -4.56
N TYR A 261 -12.19 -8.49 -4.53
CA TYR A 261 -13.59 -8.90 -4.44
C TYR A 261 -13.99 -9.77 -5.64
N ASN A 262 -13.67 -9.35 -6.86
CA ASN A 262 -14.00 -10.09 -8.07
C ASN A 262 -13.21 -11.40 -8.23
N ALA A 263 -11.97 -11.46 -7.71
CA ALA A 263 -11.15 -12.67 -7.70
C ALA A 263 -11.80 -13.82 -6.91
N LYS A 264 -12.65 -13.51 -5.92
CA LYS A 264 -13.47 -14.49 -5.18
C LYS A 264 -14.63 -15.06 -6.00
N LYS A 265 -14.82 -14.60 -7.26
CA LYS A 265 -15.92 -14.99 -8.17
C LYS A 265 -17.30 -14.86 -7.52
N PRO A 266 -17.65 -13.68 -7.00
CA PRO A 266 -18.94 -13.43 -6.37
C PRO A 266 -20.07 -13.60 -7.41
N PRO A 267 -21.30 -13.93 -6.98
CA PRO A 267 -22.44 -14.05 -7.88
C PRO A 267 -22.73 -12.76 -8.67
N VAL A 268 -22.42 -11.60 -8.07
CA VAL A 268 -22.50 -10.30 -8.71
C VAL A 268 -21.15 -9.60 -8.60
N PRO A 269 -20.38 -9.50 -9.70
CA PRO A 269 -19.12 -8.77 -9.74
C PRO A 269 -19.32 -7.26 -9.55
N LEU A 270 -18.28 -6.58 -9.10
CA LEU A 270 -18.20 -5.13 -9.03
C LEU A 270 -17.50 -4.57 -10.26
N ALA A 271 -18.11 -3.57 -10.89
CA ALA A 271 -17.47 -2.66 -11.80
C ALA A 271 -16.68 -1.61 -11.01
N ALA A 272 -15.43 -1.37 -11.42
CA ALA A 272 -14.65 -0.21 -10.98
C ALA A 272 -14.93 0.97 -11.93
N ILE A 273 -15.61 2.00 -11.43
CA ILE A 273 -15.87 3.22 -12.21
C ILE A 273 -14.83 4.28 -11.83
N TYR A 274 -13.97 4.61 -12.80
CA TYR A 274 -12.94 5.64 -12.67
C TYR A 274 -13.53 7.00 -13.01
N ILE A 275 -13.85 7.76 -11.96
CA ILE A 275 -14.51 9.06 -12.04
C ILE A 275 -13.49 10.20 -12.18
N ASP A 276 -13.91 11.32 -12.76
CA ASP A 276 -13.09 12.52 -12.95
C ASP A 276 -13.75 13.75 -12.28
N PRO A 277 -13.01 14.57 -11.50
CA PRO A 277 -11.64 14.36 -11.00
C PRO A 277 -11.48 13.06 -10.19
N ALA A 278 -10.39 12.34 -10.43
CA ALA A 278 -10.07 11.13 -9.67
C ALA A 278 -9.89 11.47 -8.17
N PRO A 279 -10.42 10.66 -7.24
CA PRO A 279 -10.05 10.77 -5.84
C PRO A 279 -8.55 10.53 -5.63
N VAL A 280 -8.05 10.96 -4.48
CA VAL A 280 -6.66 10.71 -4.09
C VAL A 280 -6.46 9.19 -3.97
N PRO A 281 -5.47 8.59 -4.65
CA PRO A 281 -5.23 7.16 -4.59
C PRO A 281 -4.64 6.74 -3.23
N LEU A 282 -4.73 5.44 -2.92
CA LEU A 282 -3.89 4.81 -1.91
C LEU A 282 -2.47 4.69 -2.49
N ASP A 283 -1.47 5.17 -1.76
CA ASP A 283 -0.12 5.42 -2.26
C ASP A 283 0.97 4.69 -1.48
N TYR A 284 0.61 3.83 -0.52
CA TYR A 284 1.52 2.92 0.19
C TYR A 284 2.91 3.50 0.52
N PRO A 285 2.99 4.60 1.30
CA PRO A 285 4.26 5.28 1.58
C PRO A 285 5.17 4.41 2.45
N TYR A 286 6.46 4.38 2.13
CA TYR A 286 7.48 3.72 2.93
C TYR A 286 8.10 4.73 3.90
N ALA A 287 7.68 4.70 5.17
CA ALA A 287 8.10 5.67 6.17
C ALA A 287 9.07 5.05 7.19
N VAL A 288 10.26 5.61 7.33
CA VAL A 288 11.19 5.28 8.43
C VAL A 288 10.80 6.08 9.67
N MET A 289 10.58 5.40 10.79
CA MET A 289 10.06 6.01 12.00
C MET A 289 11.08 6.96 12.66
N PRO A 290 10.63 8.08 13.26
CA PRO A 290 11.51 8.98 13.99
C PRO A 290 12.24 8.26 15.12
N GLY A 291 13.54 8.56 15.27
CA GLY A 291 14.38 7.98 16.31
C GLY A 291 14.94 6.58 16.01
N THR A 292 14.74 6.08 14.78
CA THR A 292 15.46 4.89 14.26
C THR A 292 16.95 5.19 14.24
N ASP A 293 17.78 4.25 14.72
CA ASP A 293 19.24 4.43 14.75
C ASP A 293 19.85 4.43 13.32
N PRO A 294 21.09 4.93 13.15
CA PRO A 294 21.69 5.07 11.83
C PRO A 294 21.84 3.74 11.05
N ASP A 295 22.17 2.64 11.73
CA ASP A 295 22.38 1.35 11.07
C ASP A 295 21.05 0.79 10.56
N ARG A 296 19.98 0.90 11.36
CA ARG A 296 18.62 0.53 10.92
C ARG A 296 18.07 1.46 9.86
N THR A 297 18.38 2.76 9.91
CA THR A 297 17.98 3.70 8.86
C THR A 297 18.61 3.33 7.53
N ALA A 298 19.91 3.02 7.53
CA ALA A 298 20.60 2.59 6.32
C ALA A 298 20.08 1.24 5.80
N ALA A 299 19.76 0.29 6.69
CA ALA A 299 19.08 -0.95 6.34
C ALA A 299 17.68 -0.71 5.74
N ALA A 300 16.92 0.24 6.28
CA ALA A 300 15.60 0.61 5.79
C ALA A 300 15.66 1.24 4.40
N GLU A 301 16.63 2.11 4.14
CA GLU A 301 16.88 2.69 2.81
C GLU A 301 17.25 1.61 1.80
N ALA A 302 18.12 0.66 2.18
CA ALA A 302 18.51 -0.45 1.31
C ALA A 302 17.34 -1.40 1.01
N LEU A 303 16.48 -1.70 1.99
CA LEU A 303 15.24 -2.45 1.77
C LEU A 303 14.29 -1.70 0.84
N HIS A 304 14.14 -0.39 1.01
CA HIS A 304 13.32 0.42 0.11
C HIS A 304 13.82 0.34 -1.35
N GLN A 305 15.14 0.35 -1.57
CA GLN A 305 15.70 0.14 -2.91
C GLN A 305 15.39 -1.25 -3.47
N ALA A 306 15.42 -2.30 -2.63
CA ALA A 306 15.04 -3.64 -3.06
C ALA A 306 13.56 -3.71 -3.48
N LEU A 307 12.67 -2.99 -2.79
CA LEU A 307 11.25 -2.87 -3.12
C LEU A 307 11.00 -2.06 -4.40
N ASN A 308 11.96 -1.29 -4.91
CA ASN A 308 11.82 -0.61 -6.21
C ASN A 308 12.17 -1.51 -7.41
N GLY A 309 12.54 -2.76 -7.17
CA GLY A 309 12.92 -3.72 -8.20
C GLY A 309 11.76 -4.22 -9.07
N ALA A 310 12.08 -4.69 -10.27
CA ALA A 310 11.08 -5.26 -11.18
C ALA A 310 10.35 -6.47 -10.58
N GLY A 311 11.06 -7.30 -9.78
CA GLY A 311 10.46 -8.45 -9.11
C GLY A 311 9.35 -8.06 -8.13
N PHE A 312 9.51 -6.97 -7.36
CA PHE A 312 8.46 -6.50 -6.47
C PHE A 312 7.27 -5.95 -7.25
N ARG A 313 7.52 -5.17 -8.31
CA ARG A 313 6.46 -4.67 -9.21
C ARG A 313 5.61 -5.81 -9.80
N ASP A 314 6.22 -6.92 -10.20
CA ASP A 314 5.48 -8.07 -10.72
C ASP A 314 4.66 -8.77 -9.62
N ARG A 315 5.17 -8.84 -8.39
CA ARG A 315 4.41 -9.34 -7.22
C ARG A 315 3.17 -8.47 -6.96
N LEU A 316 3.33 -7.14 -6.95
CA LEU A 316 2.21 -6.19 -6.83
C LEU A 316 1.15 -6.43 -7.92
N GLY A 317 1.58 -6.64 -9.17
CA GLY A 317 0.69 -6.90 -10.28
C GLY A 317 -0.23 -8.11 -10.05
N ALA A 318 0.31 -9.18 -9.47
CA ALA A 318 -0.46 -10.39 -9.14
C ALA A 318 -1.53 -10.16 -8.06
N LEU A 319 -1.36 -9.15 -7.19
CA LEU A 319 -2.33 -8.74 -6.17
C LEU A 319 -3.32 -7.67 -6.66
N GLY A 320 -3.20 -7.20 -7.91
CA GLY A 320 -4.04 -6.10 -8.39
C GLY A 320 -3.59 -4.73 -7.87
N LEU A 321 -2.33 -4.60 -7.45
CA LEU A 321 -1.70 -3.32 -7.14
C LEU A 321 -0.85 -2.82 -8.31
N ARG A 322 -0.76 -1.50 -8.42
CA ARG A 322 0.11 -0.83 -9.38
C ARG A 322 1.42 -0.44 -8.70
N ALA A 323 2.45 -0.24 -9.52
CA ALA A 323 3.68 0.42 -9.09
C ALA A 323 3.40 1.90 -8.76
N PRO A 324 4.33 2.59 -8.05
CA PRO A 324 4.17 4.00 -7.66
C PRO A 324 3.94 4.98 -8.82
N ASP A 325 4.45 4.64 -10.02
CA ASP A 325 4.26 5.41 -11.24
C ASP A 325 2.87 5.19 -11.90
N GLY A 326 2.02 4.35 -11.29
CA GLY A 326 0.69 4.01 -11.75
C GLY A 326 0.63 2.92 -12.81
N THR A 327 1.78 2.34 -13.20
CA THR A 327 1.83 1.21 -14.13
C THR A 327 1.54 -0.11 -13.44
N GLY A 328 0.92 -1.05 -14.15
CA GLY A 328 0.77 -2.43 -13.68
C GLY A 328 2.04 -3.24 -13.94
N GLY A 329 2.44 -4.08 -12.99
CA GLY A 329 3.47 -5.09 -13.21
C GLY A 329 2.97 -6.26 -14.07
N THR A 330 3.86 -7.22 -14.33
CA THR A 330 3.48 -8.47 -15.00
C THR A 330 2.36 -9.16 -14.20
N GLY A 331 1.33 -9.63 -14.91
CA GLY A 331 0.17 -10.28 -14.28
C GLY A 331 -0.90 -9.31 -13.76
N PHE A 332 -0.67 -7.99 -13.81
CA PHE A 332 -1.71 -7.01 -13.47
C PHE A 332 -2.85 -7.05 -14.48
N ALA A 333 -4.04 -7.42 -14.00
CA ALA A 333 -5.28 -7.41 -14.76
C ALA A 333 -6.07 -6.14 -14.42
N ALA A 334 -5.93 -5.11 -15.26
CA ALA A 334 -6.69 -3.87 -15.09
C ALA A 334 -8.20 -4.15 -15.14
N PRO A 335 -9.01 -3.57 -14.24
CA PRO A 335 -10.46 -3.62 -14.34
C PRO A 335 -10.96 -3.04 -15.66
N THR A 336 -12.07 -3.58 -16.17
CA THR A 336 -12.69 -3.10 -17.41
C THR A 336 -13.00 -1.60 -17.32
N GLY A 337 -12.55 -0.84 -18.32
CA GLY A 337 -12.67 0.63 -18.36
C GLY A 337 -11.61 1.40 -17.57
N GLY A 338 -10.69 0.68 -16.91
CA GLY A 338 -9.57 1.26 -16.17
C GLY A 338 -8.47 1.84 -17.04
N PRO A 339 -7.73 2.85 -16.54
CA PRO A 339 -6.61 3.43 -17.26
C PRO A 339 -5.43 2.45 -17.33
N ALA A 340 -4.67 2.52 -18.43
CA ALA A 340 -3.41 1.78 -18.54
C ALA A 340 -2.41 2.21 -17.45
N THR A 341 -2.30 3.53 -17.24
CA THR A 341 -1.49 4.13 -16.17
C THR A 341 -2.38 5.00 -15.29
N ALA A 342 -2.41 4.73 -14.00
CA ALA A 342 -3.14 5.55 -13.04
C ALA A 342 -2.38 6.85 -12.72
N ALA A 343 -3.12 7.93 -12.45
CA ALA A 343 -2.49 9.16 -11.98
C ALA A 343 -2.00 8.98 -10.54
N SER A 344 -0.72 9.20 -10.31
CA SER A 344 -0.15 9.25 -8.96
C SER A 344 -0.33 10.64 -8.34
N SER A 345 -0.44 10.68 -7.02
CA SER A 345 -0.52 11.91 -6.21
C SER A 345 0.69 12.84 -6.38
N GLY A 346 1.80 12.35 -6.95
CA GLY A 346 3.06 13.09 -7.17
C GLY A 346 3.19 13.87 -8.49
N ALA A 347 2.31 13.68 -9.48
CA ALA A 347 2.56 14.19 -10.84
C ALA A 347 2.22 15.68 -11.08
N LYS A 348 1.68 16.43 -10.10
CA LYS A 348 1.31 17.86 -10.26
C LYS A 348 2.10 18.85 -9.39
N GLY A 349 3.27 18.45 -8.85
CA GLY A 349 4.08 19.27 -7.94
C GLY A 349 5.30 19.99 -8.53
N ALA A 350 5.60 19.88 -9.82
CA ALA A 350 6.85 20.44 -10.41
C ALA A 350 6.62 21.33 -11.64
N GLY A 351 5.60 22.17 -11.61
CA GLY A 351 5.44 23.30 -12.53
C GLY A 351 5.88 24.61 -11.89
N ARG A 352 7.12 24.71 -11.39
CA ARG A 352 7.68 26.02 -11.01
C ARG A 352 7.76 26.87 -12.29
N ARG A 353 6.78 27.77 -12.50
CA ARG A 353 6.97 28.94 -13.35
C ARG A 353 8.24 29.65 -12.87
N PRO A 354 9.23 29.92 -13.75
CA PRO A 354 10.38 30.73 -13.34
C PRO A 354 9.87 32.10 -12.87
N PRO A 355 10.42 32.66 -11.78
CA PRO A 355 10.03 33.98 -11.33
C PRO A 355 10.36 35.00 -12.43
N THR A 356 9.33 35.66 -12.95
CA THR A 356 9.47 36.84 -13.80
C THR A 356 10.18 37.91 -12.98
N ARG A 357 11.44 38.22 -13.33
CA ARG A 357 12.19 39.33 -12.70
C ARG A 357 11.44 40.64 -12.96
N PRO A 358 11.18 41.48 -11.95
CA PRO A 358 10.68 42.82 -12.18
C PRO A 358 11.74 43.65 -12.91
N ARG A 359 11.35 44.22 -14.05
CA ARG A 359 12.15 45.13 -14.85
C ARG A 359 12.16 46.49 -14.13
N TRP A 360 13.22 46.76 -13.38
CA TRP A 360 13.46 48.09 -12.81
C TRP A 360 13.80 49.05 -13.95
N THR A 361 12.84 49.91 -14.33
CA THR A 361 13.14 51.15 -15.04
C THR A 361 13.71 52.14 -14.02
N ARG A 362 14.98 52.51 -14.19
CA ARG A 362 15.55 53.67 -13.49
C ARG A 362 15.00 54.96 -14.12
N PRO A 363 14.80 56.02 -13.31
CA PRO A 363 14.38 57.33 -13.79
C PRO A 363 15.43 57.98 -14.70
#